data_AF-A0A937WTL9-F1
#
_entry.id   AF-A0A937WTL9-F1
#
_cell.length_a   1.000
_cell.length_b   1.000
_cell.length_c   1.000
_cell.angle_alpha   90.00
_cell.angle_beta   90.00
_cell.angle_gamma   90.00
#
_symmetry.space_group_name_H-M   'P 1'
#
loop_
_entity.id
_entity.type
_entity.pdbx_description
1 polymer ?
#
loop_
_entity_poly.entity_id
_entity_poly.type
_entity_poly.pdbx_seq_one_letter_code
_entity_poly.pdbx_strand_id
1 'polypeptide(L)'
;MVEFVTPVSRAWARDYYKMRGAFFPHSLYPTEMTTNPYPVPTWGWEVFETPWTVQSLWWHYLYTMNRDFLERRAFAPLKDATLFMIDYMTSPDAHGPAWGDDRYHVFPTVPPELYGLMPGFKRNIDGLIDLTLTKFLFRAFLEACQTLERESEEHETLATIRMIFDHYPEYPTAESPRGRVFVSVAGEDPDIIYNLPAGMVTVFPGEEHGLHSPPEEYQIALNSYRQQQNEGGNELIF
;
A
#
# COMPACT_ATOMS: atom_id res chain seq x y z
N MET A 1 7.92 12.20 -13.43
CA MET A 1 7.48 12.71 -12.11
C MET A 1 8.14 11.94 -10.98
N VAL A 2 7.95 10.61 -10.87
CA VAL A 2 8.59 9.79 -9.81
C VAL A 2 10.09 10.04 -9.67
N GLU A 3 10.86 10.00 -10.77
CA GLU A 3 12.30 10.29 -10.76
C GLU A 3 12.68 11.66 -10.17
N PHE A 4 11.83 12.67 -10.35
CA PHE A 4 12.07 14.03 -9.84
C PHE A 4 11.93 14.08 -8.31
N VAL A 5 10.99 13.31 -7.76
CA VAL A 5 10.68 13.29 -6.32
C VAL A 5 11.46 12.21 -5.56
N THR A 6 12.03 11.22 -6.24
CA THR A 6 12.85 10.16 -5.61
C THR A 6 13.95 10.70 -4.66
N PRO A 7 14.74 11.73 -5.00
CA PRO A 7 15.78 12.23 -4.09
C PRO A 7 15.24 12.72 -2.74
N VAL A 8 14.14 13.48 -2.74
CA VAL A 8 13.51 13.98 -1.50
C VAL A 8 12.83 12.82 -0.74
N SER A 9 12.20 11.89 -1.45
CA SER A 9 11.57 10.70 -0.84
C SER A 9 12.58 9.78 -0.15
N ARG A 10 13.78 9.60 -0.74
CA ARG A 10 14.91 8.89 -0.10
C ARG A 10 15.45 9.64 1.11
N ALA A 11 15.55 10.96 1.02
CA ALA A 11 15.97 11.78 2.16
C ALA A 11 14.97 11.64 3.32
N TRP A 12 13.67 11.62 3.03
CA TRP A 12 12.64 11.46 4.06
C TRP A 12 12.68 10.07 4.73
N ALA A 13 12.79 8.99 3.94
CA ALA A 13 12.98 7.64 4.47
C ALA A 13 14.19 7.56 5.42
N ARG A 14 15.33 8.10 5.00
CA ARG A 14 16.57 8.10 5.81
C ARG A 14 16.49 9.02 7.03
N ASP A 15 16.00 10.24 6.87
CA ASP A 15 16.18 11.29 7.88
C ASP A 15 15.03 11.29 8.90
N TYR A 16 13.80 11.01 8.48
CA TYR A 16 12.63 10.92 9.36
C TYR A 16 12.41 9.49 9.86
N TYR A 17 12.23 8.52 8.95
CA TYR A 17 11.91 7.14 9.32
C TYR A 17 13.11 6.31 9.78
N LYS A 18 14.34 6.75 9.44
CA LYS A 18 15.58 5.96 9.64
C LYS A 18 15.56 4.61 8.92
N MET A 19 14.87 4.56 7.78
CA MET A 19 14.66 3.36 6.97
C MET A 19 15.34 3.49 5.61
N ARG A 20 15.58 2.35 4.95
CA ARG A 20 16.08 2.29 3.58
C ARG A 20 14.97 2.69 2.59
N GLY A 21 15.35 2.79 1.32
CA GLY A 21 14.39 3.01 0.24
C GLY A 21 13.91 4.45 0.13
N ALA A 22 12.66 4.63 -0.28
CA ALA A 22 12.03 5.93 -0.48
C ALA A 22 10.60 5.93 0.04
N PHE A 23 10.24 6.99 0.77
CA PHE A 23 8.86 7.26 1.20
C PHE A 23 8.27 8.34 0.30
N PHE A 24 7.19 8.02 -0.42
CA PHE A 24 6.42 8.99 -1.19
C PHE A 24 5.23 9.48 -0.36
N PRO A 25 5.17 10.77 0.01
CA PRO A 25 4.07 11.32 0.80
C PRO A 25 2.83 11.61 -0.06
N HIS A 26 1.68 11.76 0.61
CA HIS A 26 0.38 12.15 0.03
C HIS A 26 0.44 13.38 -0.88
N SER A 27 1.34 14.35 -0.63
CA SER A 27 1.50 15.49 -1.53
C SER A 27 2.95 15.78 -1.84
N LEU A 28 3.20 16.03 -3.12
CA LEU A 28 4.48 16.40 -3.68
C LEU A 28 4.30 17.56 -4.65
N TYR A 29 5.24 18.49 -4.66
CA TYR A 29 5.26 19.62 -5.58
C TYR A 29 6.45 19.50 -6.53
N PRO A 30 6.34 19.97 -7.78
CA PRO A 30 7.43 19.94 -8.75
C PRO A 30 8.46 21.06 -8.50
N THR A 31 8.91 21.20 -7.25
CA THR A 31 9.90 22.17 -6.78
C THR A 31 10.88 21.50 -5.83
N GLU A 32 12.02 22.12 -5.59
CA GLU A 32 12.94 21.65 -4.55
C GLU A 32 12.25 21.71 -3.19
N MET A 33 12.18 20.56 -2.53
CA MET A 33 11.51 20.38 -1.25
C MET A 33 12.51 19.81 -0.24
N THR A 34 12.54 20.40 0.94
CA THR A 34 13.34 19.92 2.08
C THR A 34 12.46 19.29 3.16
N THR A 35 11.14 19.36 3.03
CA THR A 35 10.18 18.78 3.97
C THR A 35 8.93 18.23 3.29
N ASN A 36 8.28 17.25 3.90
CA ASN A 36 6.92 16.83 3.57
C ASN A 36 5.97 18.04 3.72
N PRO A 37 5.14 18.37 2.70
CA PRO A 37 4.17 19.47 2.75
C PRO A 37 3.11 19.33 3.84
N TYR A 38 2.69 18.09 4.11
CA TYR A 38 1.67 17.76 5.08
C TYR A 38 2.25 16.75 6.08
N PRO A 39 3.13 17.19 7.00
CA PRO A 39 3.76 16.31 7.97
C PRO A 39 2.80 15.93 9.11
N VAL A 40 1.55 16.39 9.07
CA VAL A 40 0.54 16.09 10.09
C VAL A 40 0.15 14.61 9.94
N PRO A 41 0.21 13.80 11.01
CA PRO A 41 0.00 12.34 10.92
C PRO A 41 -1.27 11.90 10.20
N THR A 42 -2.35 12.70 10.26
CA THR A 42 -3.64 12.40 9.61
C THR A 42 -3.57 12.29 8.08
N TRP A 43 -2.55 12.88 7.45
CA TRP A 43 -2.26 12.74 6.01
C TRP A 43 -0.85 12.23 5.76
N GLY A 44 0.10 12.60 6.62
CA GLY A 44 1.51 12.25 6.48
C GLY A 44 1.84 10.78 6.75
N TRP A 45 0.91 10.01 7.36
CA TRP A 45 1.06 8.57 7.60
C TRP A 45 0.13 7.73 6.71
N GLU A 46 -0.32 8.28 5.58
CA GLU A 46 -0.92 7.49 4.50
C GLU A 46 0.20 6.73 3.76
N VAL A 47 0.63 5.60 4.33
CA VAL A 47 1.82 4.86 3.89
C VAL A 47 1.63 4.23 2.50
N PHE A 48 0.39 3.89 2.14
CA PHE A 48 -0.01 3.35 0.85
C PHE A 48 0.40 4.22 -0.35
N GLU A 49 0.66 5.51 -0.16
CA GLU A 49 1.13 6.41 -1.22
C GLU A 49 2.48 5.98 -1.79
N THR A 50 3.31 5.33 -0.96
CA THR A 50 4.61 4.80 -1.38
C THR A 50 4.48 3.70 -2.42
N PRO A 51 3.77 2.58 -2.16
CA PRO A 51 3.51 1.59 -3.20
C PRO A 51 2.65 2.13 -4.35
N TRP A 52 1.69 3.03 -4.09
CA TRP A 52 0.83 3.57 -5.15
C TRP A 52 1.60 4.41 -6.17
N THR A 53 2.53 5.25 -5.71
CA THR A 53 3.32 6.14 -6.57
C THR A 53 4.08 5.38 -7.65
N VAL A 54 4.60 4.20 -7.32
CA VAL A 54 5.40 3.37 -8.24
C VAL A 54 4.57 2.35 -9.03
N GLN A 55 3.30 2.12 -8.68
CA GLN A 55 2.41 1.20 -9.39
C GLN A 55 2.30 1.52 -10.88
N SER A 56 2.16 2.80 -11.23
CA SER A 56 2.07 3.24 -12.63
C SER A 56 3.31 2.90 -13.46
N LEU A 57 4.50 2.82 -12.83
CA LEU A 57 5.73 2.39 -13.50
C LEU A 57 5.68 0.90 -13.83
N TRP A 58 5.16 0.08 -12.92
CA TRP A 58 4.94 -1.34 -13.17
C TRP A 58 3.92 -1.56 -14.28
N TRP A 59 2.78 -0.85 -14.25
CA TRP A 59 1.81 -0.89 -15.33
C TRP A 59 2.42 -0.50 -16.68
N HIS A 60 3.25 0.56 -16.73
CA HIS A 60 3.91 0.93 -17.97
C HIS A 60 4.74 -0.23 -18.54
N TYR A 61 5.48 -0.96 -17.69
CA TYR A 61 6.16 -2.17 -18.12
C TYR A 61 5.17 -3.23 -18.62
N LEU A 62 4.14 -3.59 -17.85
CA LEU A 62 3.18 -4.64 -18.22
C LEU A 62 2.50 -4.39 -19.57
N TYR A 63 2.13 -3.14 -19.86
CA TYR A 63 1.43 -2.80 -21.12
C TYR A 63 2.37 -2.61 -22.31
N THR A 64 3.66 -2.35 -22.08
CA THR A 64 4.64 -2.14 -23.17
C THR A 64 5.58 -3.31 -23.37
N MET A 65 5.70 -4.18 -22.38
CA MET A 65 6.73 -5.21 -22.22
C MET A 65 8.16 -4.69 -22.43
N ASN A 66 8.38 -3.39 -22.20
CA ASN A 66 9.66 -2.75 -22.47
C ASN A 66 10.66 -3.05 -21.34
N ARG A 67 11.48 -4.10 -21.55
CA ARG A 67 12.52 -4.52 -20.59
C ARG A 67 13.55 -3.42 -20.31
N ASP A 68 13.94 -2.64 -21.32
CA ASP A 68 14.89 -1.53 -21.16
C ASP A 68 14.32 -0.43 -20.24
N PHE A 69 13.02 -0.14 -20.37
CA PHE A 69 12.32 0.77 -19.47
C PHE A 69 12.28 0.22 -18.04
N LEU A 70 11.93 -1.06 -17.89
CA LEU A 70 11.88 -1.72 -16.58
C LEU A 70 13.25 -1.61 -15.90
N GLU A 71 14.32 -1.99 -16.59
CA GLU A 71 15.68 -1.99 -16.06
C GLU A 71 16.19 -0.58 -15.73
N ARG A 72 16.03 0.38 -16.65
CA ARG A 72 16.68 1.69 -16.53
C ARG A 72 15.87 2.74 -15.77
N ARG A 73 14.55 2.56 -15.65
CA ARG A 73 13.65 3.60 -15.12
C ARG A 73 12.74 3.12 -14.01
N ALA A 74 12.13 1.94 -14.14
CA ALA A 74 11.14 1.48 -13.16
C ALA A 74 11.74 0.68 -12.00
N PHE A 75 12.79 -0.11 -12.24
CA PHE A 75 13.34 -1.03 -11.24
C PHE A 75 13.84 -0.31 -9.99
N ALA A 76 14.60 0.78 -10.15
CA ALA A 76 15.15 1.50 -9.01
C ALA A 76 14.06 2.12 -8.10
N PRO A 77 13.04 2.84 -8.62
CA PRO A 77 11.91 3.27 -7.81
C PRO A 77 11.11 2.13 -7.17
N LEU A 78 10.86 1.02 -7.89
CA LEU A 78 10.19 -0.16 -7.34
C LEU A 78 10.99 -0.75 -6.17
N LYS A 79 12.32 -0.87 -6.33
CA LYS A 79 13.23 -1.33 -5.28
C LYS A 79 13.21 -0.40 -4.08
N ASP A 80 13.28 0.91 -4.31
CA ASP A 80 13.26 1.89 -3.22
C ASP A 80 11.97 1.81 -2.40
N ALA A 81 10.80 1.76 -3.05
CA ALA A 81 9.52 1.61 -2.37
C ALA A 81 9.45 0.26 -1.61
N THR A 82 9.97 -0.81 -2.23
CA THR A 82 9.97 -2.16 -1.64
C THR A 82 10.81 -2.21 -0.37
N LEU A 83 12.03 -1.66 -0.42
CA LEU A 83 12.92 -1.60 0.74
C LEU A 83 12.31 -0.79 1.88
N PHE A 84 11.64 0.33 1.55
CA PHE A 84 10.93 1.12 2.56
C PHE A 84 9.82 0.30 3.22
N MET A 85 8.94 -0.33 2.44
CA MET A 85 7.83 -1.11 3.00
C MET A 85 8.32 -2.32 3.81
N ILE A 86 9.40 -2.97 3.40
CA ILE A 86 10.03 -4.04 4.19
C ILE A 86 10.48 -3.51 5.56
N ASP A 87 11.26 -2.42 5.58
CA ASP A 87 11.76 -1.84 6.83
C ASP A 87 10.60 -1.34 7.72
N TYR A 88 9.54 -0.83 7.10
CA TYR A 88 8.34 -0.36 7.79
C TYR A 88 7.62 -1.50 8.52
N MET A 89 7.31 -2.58 7.79
CA MET A 89 6.54 -3.72 8.30
C MET A 89 7.37 -4.62 9.23
N THR A 90 8.69 -4.62 9.12
CA THR A 90 9.60 -5.39 10.00
C THR A 90 10.14 -4.56 11.17
N SER A 91 9.67 -3.32 11.33
CA SER A 91 10.07 -2.48 12.45
C SER A 91 9.59 -3.05 13.79
N PRO A 92 10.29 -2.76 14.90
CA PRO A 92 9.87 -3.23 16.24
C PRO A 92 8.49 -2.75 16.67
N ASP A 93 7.98 -1.67 16.07
CA ASP A 93 6.65 -1.13 16.35
C ASP A 93 5.57 -1.88 15.56
N ALA A 94 5.91 -2.49 14.41
CA ALA A 94 4.97 -3.14 13.49
C ALA A 94 4.95 -4.68 13.59
N HIS A 95 5.84 -5.27 14.40
CA HIS A 95 5.90 -6.71 14.61
C HIS A 95 6.50 -7.05 15.99
N GLY A 96 5.91 -8.03 16.68
CA GLY A 96 6.44 -8.56 17.94
C GLY A 96 5.37 -8.87 18.98
N PRO A 97 5.77 -9.32 20.19
CA PRO A 97 4.85 -9.86 21.20
C PRO A 97 3.73 -8.93 21.67
N ALA A 98 3.88 -7.61 21.46
CA ALA A 98 2.88 -6.61 21.81
C ALA A 98 1.59 -6.73 20.97
N TRP A 99 1.68 -7.31 19.78
CA TRP A 99 0.55 -7.49 18.85
C TRP A 99 -0.32 -8.71 19.19
N GLY A 100 0.25 -9.70 19.89
CA GLY A 100 -0.47 -10.93 20.23
C GLY A 100 -0.64 -11.90 19.07
N ASP A 101 -0.02 -11.62 17.93
CA ASP A 101 0.13 -12.51 16.79
C ASP A 101 1.58 -12.42 16.23
N ASP A 102 1.84 -13.07 15.09
CA ASP A 102 3.13 -13.07 14.40
C ASP A 102 3.12 -12.28 13.08
N ARG A 103 2.11 -11.43 12.86
CA ARG A 103 1.92 -10.71 11.60
C ARG A 103 2.90 -9.55 11.46
N TYR A 104 3.18 -9.17 10.21
CA TYR A 104 3.92 -7.95 9.89
C TYR A 104 2.93 -6.84 9.56
N HIS A 105 2.59 -6.00 10.53
CA HIS A 105 1.56 -4.98 10.36
C HIS A 105 2.06 -3.78 9.54
N VAL A 106 1.14 -3.05 8.93
CA VAL A 106 1.42 -1.68 8.47
C VAL A 106 1.01 -0.74 9.60
N PHE A 107 1.99 -0.28 10.37
CA PHE A 107 1.77 0.54 11.56
C PHE A 107 2.88 1.56 11.80
N PRO A 108 2.55 2.82 12.16
CA PRO A 108 1.20 3.40 12.14
C PRO A 108 0.75 3.74 10.70
N THR A 109 -0.55 3.70 10.43
CA THR A 109 -1.11 4.20 9.15
C THR A 109 -2.42 4.96 9.38
N VAL A 110 -2.98 5.59 8.36
CA VAL A 110 -4.31 6.21 8.42
C VAL A 110 -5.10 5.80 7.19
N PRO A 111 -6.34 5.31 7.35
CA PRO A 111 -7.25 5.13 6.24
C PRO A 111 -7.51 6.48 5.57
N PRO A 112 -7.49 6.54 4.24
CA PRO A 112 -7.34 7.80 3.53
C PRO A 112 -8.47 8.78 3.87
N GLU A 113 -8.09 9.94 4.41
CA GLU A 113 -8.99 11.01 4.85
C GLU A 113 -10.10 10.61 5.86
N LEU A 114 -9.94 9.50 6.59
CA LEU A 114 -10.88 9.04 7.61
C LEU A 114 -10.23 8.99 8.99
N TYR A 115 -11.02 9.33 10.01
CA TYR A 115 -10.74 9.20 11.46
C TYR A 115 -9.53 9.97 12.01
N GLY A 116 -8.54 10.30 11.19
CA GLY A 116 -7.26 10.82 11.64
C GLY A 116 -6.59 9.86 12.64
N LEU A 117 -5.90 10.42 13.64
CA LEU A 117 -5.34 9.62 14.73
C LEU A 117 -6.39 9.34 15.80
N MET A 118 -6.63 8.06 16.07
CA MET A 118 -7.58 7.61 17.07
C MET A 118 -6.90 7.25 18.40
N PRO A 119 -7.59 7.39 19.54
CA PRO A 119 -7.07 6.96 20.84
C PRO A 119 -6.60 5.51 20.80
N GLY A 120 -5.35 5.28 21.19
CA GLY A 120 -4.72 3.95 21.18
C GLY A 120 -4.49 3.38 19.77
N PHE A 121 -4.49 4.22 18.72
CA PHE A 121 -4.28 3.82 17.33
C PHE A 121 -5.25 2.74 16.82
N LYS A 122 -6.43 2.63 17.42
CA LYS A 122 -7.42 1.58 17.14
C LYS A 122 -7.93 1.49 15.69
N ARG A 123 -7.64 2.50 14.86
CA ARG A 123 -7.95 2.57 13.42
C ARG A 123 -6.76 3.04 12.58
N ASN A 124 -5.55 2.97 13.15
CA ASN A 124 -4.34 3.49 12.54
C ASN A 124 -3.34 2.36 12.25
N ILE A 125 -3.86 1.25 11.74
CA ILE A 125 -3.15 0.00 11.51
C ILE A 125 -3.83 -0.72 10.34
N ASP A 126 -3.04 -1.38 9.50
CA ASP A 126 -3.52 -2.37 8.52
C ASP A 126 -4.69 -1.85 7.67
N GLY A 127 -4.54 -0.62 7.16
CA GLY A 127 -5.51 -0.05 6.24
C GLY A 127 -5.65 -0.94 5.00
N LEU A 128 -6.88 -1.12 4.53
CA LEU A 128 -7.15 -1.99 3.38
C LEU A 128 -6.30 -1.60 2.16
N ILE A 129 -6.16 -0.30 1.90
CA ILE A 129 -5.37 0.23 0.80
C ILE A 129 -3.86 0.00 1.01
N ASP A 130 -3.36 0.13 2.25
CA ASP A 130 -1.96 -0.14 2.58
C ASP A 130 -1.59 -1.59 2.30
N LEU A 131 -2.39 -2.52 2.82
CA LEU A 131 -2.19 -3.95 2.62
C LEU A 131 -2.32 -4.34 1.15
N THR A 132 -3.27 -3.73 0.45
CA THR A 132 -3.50 -4.03 -0.97
C THR A 132 -2.32 -3.59 -1.84
N LEU A 133 -1.93 -2.32 -1.72
CA LEU A 133 -0.91 -1.76 -2.59
C LEU A 133 0.50 -2.23 -2.22
N THR A 134 0.76 -2.51 -0.95
CA THR A 134 2.02 -3.15 -0.52
C THR A 134 2.16 -4.55 -1.10
N LYS A 135 1.09 -5.36 -1.04
CA LYS A 135 1.08 -6.69 -1.65
C LYS A 135 1.29 -6.61 -3.16
N PHE A 136 0.64 -5.66 -3.85
CA PHE A 136 0.86 -5.40 -5.27
C PHE A 136 2.32 -5.08 -5.58
N LEU A 137 2.91 -4.13 -4.83
CA LEU A 137 4.31 -3.72 -4.99
C LEU A 137 5.27 -4.90 -4.81
N PHE A 138 5.08 -5.70 -3.76
CA PHE A 138 5.94 -6.86 -3.50
C PHE A 138 5.86 -7.88 -4.63
N ARG A 139 4.66 -8.18 -5.15
CA ARG A 139 4.51 -9.07 -6.32
C ARG A 139 5.16 -8.49 -7.57
N ALA A 140 4.93 -7.21 -7.85
CA ALA A 140 5.57 -6.51 -8.97
C ALA A 140 7.11 -6.53 -8.87
N PHE A 141 7.66 -6.35 -7.67
CA PHE A 141 9.11 -6.40 -7.46
C PHE A 141 9.68 -7.81 -7.64
N LEU A 142 9.00 -8.84 -7.12
CA LEU A 142 9.39 -10.25 -7.35
C LEU A 142 9.44 -10.56 -8.85
N GLU A 143 8.40 -10.17 -9.61
CA GLU A 143 8.33 -10.39 -11.05
C GLU A 143 9.34 -9.55 -11.85
N ALA A 144 9.58 -8.31 -11.42
CA ALA A 144 10.63 -7.47 -12.00
C ALA A 144 12.02 -8.08 -11.82
N CYS A 145 12.31 -8.65 -10.64
CA CYS A 145 13.57 -9.35 -10.40
C CYS A 145 13.72 -10.57 -11.29
N GLN A 146 12.66 -11.37 -11.46
CA GLN A 146 12.66 -12.52 -12.37
C GLN A 146 12.89 -12.11 -13.82
N THR A 147 12.17 -11.08 -14.28
CA THR A 147 12.27 -10.56 -15.65
C THR A 147 13.65 -10.01 -15.98
N LEU A 148 14.32 -9.42 -14.99
CA LEU A 148 15.64 -8.83 -15.15
C LEU A 148 16.79 -9.76 -14.74
N GLU A 149 16.49 -10.99 -14.32
CA GLU A 149 17.46 -11.98 -13.85
C GLU A 149 18.29 -11.48 -12.64
N ARG A 150 17.62 -10.81 -11.70
CA ARG A 150 18.22 -10.18 -10.50
C ARG A 150 17.98 -10.95 -9.21
N GLU A 151 17.46 -12.17 -9.26
CA GLU A 151 17.10 -12.92 -8.06
C GLU A 151 18.31 -13.23 -7.16
N SER A 152 19.49 -13.44 -7.75
CA SER A 152 20.72 -13.61 -6.98
C SER A 152 21.19 -12.32 -6.31
N GLU A 153 21.02 -11.17 -6.97
CA GLU A 153 21.39 -9.86 -6.44
C GLU A 153 20.46 -9.46 -5.28
N GLU A 154 19.15 -9.69 -5.45
CA GLU A 154 18.11 -9.28 -4.51
C GLU A 154 17.71 -10.38 -3.52
N HIS A 155 18.49 -11.47 -3.40
CA HIS A 155 18.09 -12.67 -2.67
C HIS A 155 17.61 -12.41 -1.23
N GLU A 156 18.26 -11.51 -0.49
CA GLU A 156 17.83 -11.12 0.86
C GLU A 156 16.47 -10.40 0.84
N THR A 157 16.30 -9.45 -0.07
CA THR A 157 15.04 -8.72 -0.24
C THR A 157 13.90 -9.65 -0.61
N LEU A 158 14.12 -10.57 -1.55
CA LEU A 158 13.12 -11.56 -1.96
C LEU A 158 12.79 -12.54 -0.82
N ALA A 159 13.78 -12.92 0.00
CA ALA A 159 13.55 -13.76 1.18
C ALA A 159 12.69 -13.06 2.22
N THR A 160 12.97 -11.77 2.51
CA THR A 160 12.18 -10.99 3.46
C THR A 160 10.76 -10.75 2.97
N ILE A 161 10.53 -10.52 1.67
CA ILE A 161 9.18 -10.43 1.10
C ILE A 161 8.40 -11.72 1.34
N ARG A 162 9.02 -12.89 1.11
CA ARG A 162 8.38 -14.19 1.34
C ARG A 162 8.02 -14.39 2.81
N MET A 163 8.94 -14.06 3.72
CA MET A 163 8.69 -14.07 5.16
C MET A 163 7.50 -13.16 5.54
N ILE A 164 7.42 -11.96 4.96
CA ILE A 164 6.28 -11.06 5.19
C ILE A 164 4.98 -11.66 4.65
N PHE A 165 5.00 -12.31 3.47
CA PHE A 165 3.81 -12.97 2.93
C PHE A 165 3.34 -14.17 3.74
N ASP A 166 4.25 -14.93 4.35
CA ASP A 166 3.89 -16.06 5.23
C ASP A 166 3.14 -15.60 6.49
N HIS A 167 3.33 -14.34 6.90
CA HIS A 167 2.68 -13.71 8.05
C HIS A 167 2.00 -12.38 7.69
N TYR A 168 1.37 -12.31 6.52
CA TYR A 168 0.73 -11.09 6.04
C TYR A 168 -0.57 -10.82 6.82
N PRO A 169 -0.89 -9.56 7.17
CA PRO A 169 -2.18 -9.23 7.78
C PRO A 169 -3.36 -9.59 6.87
N GLU A 170 -4.45 -10.04 7.49
CA GLU A 170 -5.71 -10.26 6.79
C GLU A 170 -6.33 -8.93 6.40
N TYR A 171 -7.03 -8.90 5.26
CA TYR A 171 -7.78 -7.72 4.88
C TYR A 171 -8.92 -7.44 5.88
N PRO A 172 -9.07 -6.18 6.32
CA PRO A 172 -10.16 -5.81 7.22
C PRO A 172 -11.51 -6.04 6.56
N THR A 173 -12.40 -6.72 7.28
CA THR A 173 -13.77 -7.03 6.83
C THR A 173 -14.79 -6.74 7.92
N ALA A 174 -16.04 -6.57 7.52
CA ALA A 174 -17.20 -6.45 8.40
C ALA A 174 -18.41 -7.20 7.84
N GLU A 175 -19.35 -7.57 8.70
CA GLU A 175 -20.61 -8.20 8.30
C GLU A 175 -21.67 -7.14 8.00
N SER A 176 -22.30 -7.23 6.83
CA SER A 176 -23.37 -6.32 6.38
C SER A 176 -24.65 -7.10 6.05
N PRO A 177 -25.80 -6.43 5.80
CA PRO A 177 -26.99 -7.08 5.26
C PRO A 177 -26.77 -7.78 3.90
N ARG A 178 -25.68 -7.44 3.19
CA ARG A 178 -25.28 -8.08 1.92
C ARG A 178 -24.28 -9.22 2.12
N GLY A 179 -23.92 -9.56 3.35
CA GLY A 179 -22.88 -10.51 3.72
C GLY A 179 -21.57 -9.82 4.12
N ARG A 180 -20.49 -10.59 4.24
CA ARG A 180 -19.15 -10.07 4.52
C ARG A 180 -18.68 -9.12 3.42
N VAL A 181 -18.12 -7.98 3.81
CA VAL A 181 -17.57 -6.92 2.94
C VAL A 181 -16.19 -6.49 3.43
N PHE A 182 -15.38 -5.93 2.53
CA PHE A 182 -14.17 -5.19 2.89
C PHE A 182 -14.53 -3.82 3.46
N VAL A 183 -13.77 -3.38 4.45
CA VAL A 183 -13.85 -2.04 5.05
C VAL A 183 -12.46 -1.42 5.06
N SER A 184 -12.34 -0.11 5.23
CA SER A 184 -11.04 0.59 5.14
C SER A 184 -10.06 0.21 6.26
N VAL A 185 -10.58 -0.19 7.42
CA VAL A 185 -9.81 -0.60 8.60
C VAL A 185 -10.63 -1.50 9.52
N ALA A 186 -9.96 -2.35 10.32
CA ALA A 186 -10.64 -3.24 11.25
C ALA A 186 -11.51 -2.49 12.27
N GLY A 187 -12.70 -3.04 12.57
CA GLY A 187 -13.65 -2.44 13.50
C GLY A 187 -14.37 -1.19 12.95
N GLU A 188 -14.34 -1.00 11.64
CA GLU A 188 -15.17 -0.03 10.93
C GLU A 188 -16.61 -0.54 10.75
N ASP A 189 -17.56 0.39 10.70
CA ASP A 189 -18.96 0.10 10.37
C ASP A 189 -19.09 -0.09 8.85
N PRO A 190 -19.73 -1.17 8.35
CA PRO A 190 -19.86 -1.40 6.89
C PRO A 190 -20.74 -0.35 6.17
N ASP A 191 -21.46 0.50 6.90
CA ASP A 191 -22.29 1.59 6.34
C ASP A 191 -21.55 2.94 6.29
N ILE A 192 -20.24 2.98 6.53
CA ILE A 192 -19.45 4.21 6.36
C ILE A 192 -19.57 4.73 4.93
N ILE A 193 -19.81 6.05 4.85
CA ILE A 193 -19.80 6.80 3.61
C ILE A 193 -18.39 7.33 3.41
N TYR A 194 -17.75 6.91 2.33
CA TYR A 194 -16.37 7.27 2.03
C TYR A 194 -16.28 8.47 1.08
N ASN A 195 -15.17 9.19 1.12
CA ASN A 195 -14.80 10.20 0.14
C ASN A 195 -14.22 9.59 -1.16
N LEU A 196 -13.73 8.35 -1.10
CA LEU A 196 -13.14 7.56 -2.18
C LEU A 196 -13.63 6.11 -2.09
N PRO A 197 -13.53 5.29 -3.15
CA PRO A 197 -14.08 3.93 -3.16
C PRO A 197 -13.24 2.94 -2.32
N ALA A 198 -13.12 3.17 -1.01
CA ALA A 198 -12.17 2.50 -0.12
C ALA A 198 -12.39 0.98 -0.06
N GLY A 199 -13.65 0.52 0.00
CA GLY A 199 -13.96 -0.92 0.00
C GLY A 199 -13.64 -1.64 -1.31
N MET A 200 -13.32 -0.90 -2.37
CA MET A 200 -13.03 -1.43 -3.72
C MET A 200 -11.56 -1.41 -4.11
N VAL A 201 -10.68 -0.90 -3.25
CA VAL A 201 -9.24 -0.79 -3.56
C VAL A 201 -8.60 -2.14 -3.90
N THR A 202 -9.11 -3.24 -3.34
CA THR A 202 -8.63 -4.60 -3.63
C THR A 202 -8.96 -5.05 -5.06
N VAL A 203 -9.98 -4.48 -5.69
CA VAL A 203 -10.32 -4.72 -7.10
C VAL A 203 -9.56 -3.75 -7.98
N PHE A 204 -9.68 -2.45 -7.70
CA PHE A 204 -8.95 -1.41 -8.40
C PHE A 204 -8.59 -0.28 -7.43
N PRO A 205 -7.33 0.19 -7.41
CA PRO A 205 -6.24 -0.19 -8.32
C PRO A 205 -5.41 -1.40 -7.87
N GLY A 206 -5.82 -2.11 -6.82
CA GLY A 206 -5.06 -3.20 -6.22
C GLY A 206 -4.93 -4.48 -7.04
N GLU A 207 -5.89 -4.76 -7.92
CA GLU A 207 -5.92 -5.95 -8.80
C GLU A 207 -5.80 -7.30 -8.05
N GLU A 208 -6.05 -7.33 -6.75
CA GLU A 208 -6.02 -8.55 -5.95
C GLU A 208 -7.24 -9.42 -6.24
N HIS A 209 -8.43 -8.81 -6.24
CA HIS A 209 -9.69 -9.49 -6.46
C HIS A 209 -10.31 -9.15 -7.82
N GLY A 210 -10.79 -10.18 -8.51
CA GLY A 210 -11.39 -10.05 -9.83
C GLY A 210 -12.04 -11.35 -10.29
N LEU A 211 -12.30 -11.49 -11.59
CA LEU A 211 -12.95 -12.69 -12.15
C LEU A 211 -12.12 -13.98 -11.96
N HIS A 212 -10.83 -13.85 -11.64
CA HIS A 212 -9.92 -14.96 -11.34
C HIS A 212 -10.00 -15.42 -9.88
N SER A 213 -10.61 -14.64 -8.99
CA SER A 213 -10.65 -14.94 -7.56
C SER A 213 -11.48 -16.19 -7.26
N PRO A 214 -11.14 -16.93 -6.19
CA PRO A 214 -12.00 -17.96 -5.64
C PRO A 214 -13.43 -17.45 -5.39
N PRO A 215 -14.47 -18.30 -5.51
CA PRO A 215 -15.86 -17.86 -5.37
C PRO A 215 -16.17 -17.11 -4.07
N GLU A 216 -15.55 -17.49 -2.96
CA GLU A 216 -15.74 -16.84 -1.66
C GLU A 216 -15.17 -15.41 -1.64
N GLU A 217 -13.92 -15.22 -2.05
CA GLU A 217 -13.27 -13.91 -2.13
C GLU A 217 -13.96 -13.00 -3.15
N TYR A 218 -14.33 -13.55 -4.31
CA TYR A 218 -15.12 -12.83 -5.31
C TYR A 218 -16.45 -12.34 -4.73
N GLN A 219 -17.12 -13.18 -3.92
CA GLN A 219 -18.37 -12.81 -3.28
C GLN A 219 -18.19 -11.67 -2.28
N ILE A 220 -17.10 -11.64 -1.51
CA ILE A 220 -16.77 -10.52 -0.61
C ILE A 220 -16.56 -9.23 -1.42
N ALA A 221 -15.78 -9.27 -2.50
CA ALA A 221 -15.57 -8.11 -3.37
C ALA A 221 -16.88 -7.62 -4.00
N LEU A 222 -17.74 -8.54 -4.46
CA LEU A 222 -19.05 -8.21 -5.02
C LEU A 222 -19.99 -7.59 -3.97
N ASN A 223 -19.98 -8.12 -2.75
CA ASN A 223 -20.75 -7.56 -1.64
C ASN A 223 -20.25 -6.15 -1.30
N SER A 224 -18.93 -5.96 -1.29
CA SER A 224 -18.28 -4.66 -1.02
C SER A 224 -18.68 -3.62 -2.06
N TYR A 225 -18.62 -3.96 -3.35
CA TYR A 225 -19.10 -3.11 -4.45
C TYR A 225 -20.55 -2.69 -4.26
N ARG A 226 -21.37 -3.66 -3.89
CA ARG A 226 -22.80 -3.47 -3.66
C ARG A 226 -23.08 -2.62 -2.41
N GLN A 227 -22.22 -2.70 -1.40
CA GLN A 227 -22.35 -2.00 -0.13
C GLN A 227 -21.76 -0.59 -0.16
N GLN A 228 -20.80 -0.35 -1.06
CA GLN A 228 -20.04 0.90 -1.17
C GLN A 228 -20.96 2.13 -1.21
N GLN A 229 -20.67 3.09 -0.34
CA GLN A 229 -21.28 4.42 -0.34
C GLN A 229 -20.18 5.47 -0.46
N ASN A 230 -20.35 6.39 -1.40
CA ASN A 230 -19.46 7.53 -1.57
C ASN A 230 -20.23 8.84 -1.36
N GLU A 231 -19.60 9.84 -0.77
CA GLU A 231 -20.23 11.14 -0.49
C GLU A 231 -20.41 12.03 -1.74
N GLY A 232 -19.84 11.63 -2.88
CA GLY A 232 -19.96 12.37 -4.14
C GLY A 232 -18.88 13.41 -4.41
N GLY A 233 -18.12 13.82 -3.38
CA GLY A 233 -17.14 14.90 -3.48
C GLY A 233 -16.01 14.65 -4.48
N ASN A 234 -15.56 13.40 -4.61
CA ASN A 234 -14.46 12.98 -5.49
C ASN A 234 -14.90 12.06 -6.64
N GLU A 235 -16.20 11.99 -6.96
CA GLU A 235 -16.73 11.09 -8.01
C GLU A 235 -16.17 11.37 -9.42
N LEU A 236 -15.51 12.51 -9.63
CA LEU A 236 -14.92 12.90 -10.91
C LEU A 236 -13.44 12.49 -11.09
N ILE A 237 -12.82 11.85 -10.08
CA ILE A 237 -11.36 11.58 -10.06
C ILE A 237 -11.00 10.11 -10.34
N PHE A 238 -11.98 9.20 -10.49
CA PHE A 238 -11.73 7.77 -10.74
C PHE A 238 -12.49 7.24 -11.95
#